data_AF-A0A1D3NGH4-F1
#
_entry.id   AF-A0A1D3NGH4-F1
#
_cell.length_a   1.000
_cell.length_b   1.000
_cell.length_c   1.000
_cell.angle_alpha   90.00
_cell.angle_beta   90.00
_cell.angle_gamma   90.00
#
_symmetry.space_group_name_H-M   'P 1'
#
loop_
_entity.id
_entity.type
_entity.pdbx_description
1 polymer ?
#
loop_
_entity_poly.entity_id
_entity_poly.type
_entity_poly.pdbx_seq_one_letter_code
_entity_poly.pdbx_strand_id
1 'polypeptide(L)'
;MTHIIDYQATQPISKTGETTFAIPASPDRAILAKIKLKISRRDARNNRVELIATVGVEGITEISQVLFRIFRDNVEIFNTQVGIESTDSEQFYAQTFQAIDQDLNCGTHVYSLTVENLTSGASAEVVGPLSFSALAIGQERKCC
;
A
#
# COMPACT_ATOMS: atom_id res chain seq x y z
N MET A 1 -20.71 -4.63 -19.43
CA MET A 1 -19.64 -3.63 -19.51
C MET A 1 -18.95 -3.51 -18.16
N THR A 2 -17.70 -3.04 -18.09
CA THR A 2 -17.06 -2.64 -16.82
C THR A 2 -17.36 -1.18 -16.51
N HIS A 3 -17.48 -0.81 -15.24
CA HIS A 3 -17.67 0.58 -14.83
C HIS A 3 -16.92 0.88 -13.53
N ILE A 4 -16.59 2.15 -13.32
CA ILE A 4 -15.96 2.61 -12.07
C ILE A 4 -17.04 2.73 -11.00
N ILE A 5 -16.81 2.10 -9.84
CA ILE A 5 -17.68 2.18 -8.67
C ILE A 5 -17.27 3.37 -7.79
N ASP A 6 -15.97 3.47 -7.49
CA ASP A 6 -15.36 4.50 -6.65
C ASP A 6 -13.85 4.57 -6.94
N TYR A 7 -13.24 5.70 -6.66
CA TYR A 7 -11.79 5.91 -6.76
C TYR A 7 -11.32 6.83 -5.64
N GLN A 8 -10.27 6.40 -4.95
CA GLN A 8 -9.68 7.14 -3.84
C GLN A 8 -8.16 7.10 -3.96
N ALA A 9 -7.51 8.24 -3.69
CA ALA A 9 -6.06 8.33 -3.70
C ALA A 9 -5.57 9.34 -2.68
N THR A 10 -4.36 9.11 -2.19
CA THR A 10 -3.63 10.06 -1.34
C THR A 10 -2.16 10.06 -1.72
N GLN A 11 -1.53 11.23 -1.61
CA GLN A 11 -0.09 11.42 -1.81
C GLN A 11 0.43 12.38 -0.74
N PRO A 12 0.64 11.90 0.50
CA PRO A 12 1.09 12.76 1.60
C PRO A 12 2.53 13.27 1.44
N ILE A 13 3.39 12.58 0.68
CA ILE A 13 4.78 12.99 0.44
C ILE A 13 5.01 13.00 -1.06
N SER A 14 5.30 14.18 -1.62
CA SER A 14 5.34 14.37 -3.08
C SER A 14 6.71 14.13 -3.70
N LYS A 15 7.76 14.25 -2.90
CA LYS A 15 9.16 14.21 -3.33
C LYS A 15 10.05 13.61 -2.25
N THR A 16 11.17 13.05 -2.67
CA THR A 16 12.18 12.51 -1.77
C THR A 16 12.75 13.61 -0.86
N GLY A 17 12.92 13.30 0.42
CA GLY A 17 13.50 14.19 1.44
C GLY A 17 12.56 15.28 1.97
N GLU A 18 11.30 15.33 1.54
CA GLU A 18 10.32 16.31 2.05
C GLU A 18 9.88 16.00 3.48
N THR A 19 9.72 14.72 3.79
CA THR A 19 9.44 14.23 5.14
C THR A 19 10.05 12.84 5.23
N THR A 20 10.82 12.60 6.29
CA THR A 20 11.43 11.30 6.53
C THR A 20 11.01 10.75 7.89
N PHE A 21 10.93 9.42 7.98
CA PHE A 21 10.74 8.74 9.25
C PHE A 21 11.29 7.32 9.20
N ALA A 22 11.81 6.87 10.34
CA ALA A 22 12.35 5.53 10.51
C ALA A 22 11.27 4.46 10.31
N ILE A 23 11.63 3.41 9.58
CA ILE A 23 10.82 2.21 9.49
C ILE A 23 11.00 1.42 10.80
N PRO A 24 9.93 1.18 11.58
CA PRO A 24 10.05 0.49 12.86
C PRO A 24 10.44 -0.98 12.66
N ALA A 25 11.18 -1.52 13.62
CA ALA A 25 11.51 -2.94 13.66
C ALA A 25 10.29 -3.78 14.03
N SER A 26 10.15 -4.94 13.38
CA SER A 26 9.09 -5.91 13.66
C SER A 26 9.10 -6.34 15.14
N PRO A 27 7.93 -6.53 15.80
CA PRO A 27 6.57 -6.54 15.24
C PRO A 27 5.88 -5.18 15.16
N ASP A 28 6.57 -4.09 15.50
CA ASP A 28 6.00 -2.75 15.39
C ASP A 28 5.93 -2.33 13.92
N ARG A 29 4.81 -1.70 13.54
CA ARG A 29 4.56 -1.26 12.17
C ARG A 29 4.07 0.18 12.11
N ALA A 30 4.57 0.92 11.13
CA ALA A 30 4.08 2.26 10.83
C ALA A 30 2.93 2.18 9.82
N ILE A 31 1.90 3.02 10.00
CA ILE A 31 0.85 3.21 8.99
C ILE A 31 1.27 4.35 8.08
N LEU A 32 1.47 4.04 6.80
CA LEU A 32 1.91 5.00 5.79
C LEU A 32 0.73 5.80 5.23
N ALA A 33 -0.38 5.13 4.93
CA ALA A 33 -1.54 5.75 4.34
C ALA A 33 -2.82 5.00 4.69
N LYS A 34 -3.96 5.73 4.69
CA LYS A 34 -5.30 5.17 4.78
C LYS A 34 -6.20 5.80 3.72
N ILE A 35 -7.02 5.00 3.07
CA ILE A 35 -8.06 5.44 2.13
C ILE A 35 -9.37 4.71 2.43
N LYS A 36 -10.51 5.35 2.11
CA LYS A 36 -11.85 4.81 2.39
C LYS A 36 -12.63 4.68 1.10
N LEU A 37 -12.92 3.45 0.70
CA LEU A 37 -13.61 3.13 -0.55
C LEU A 37 -15.05 2.70 -0.28
N LYS A 38 -16.00 3.07 -1.14
CA LYS A 38 -17.41 2.72 -1.01
C LYS A 38 -17.86 1.80 -2.15
N ILE A 39 -18.33 0.61 -1.80
CA ILE A 39 -18.98 -0.33 -2.73
C ILE A 39 -20.48 -0.19 -2.61
N SER A 40 -21.15 0.09 -3.73
CA SER A 40 -22.61 0.22 -3.78
C SER A 40 -23.31 -1.15 -3.70
N ARG A 41 -24.59 -1.17 -3.32
CA ARG A 41 -25.36 -2.43 -3.22
C ARG A 41 -25.45 -3.21 -4.54
N ARG A 42 -25.56 -2.51 -5.68
CA ARG A 42 -25.68 -3.14 -7.01
C ARG A 42 -24.37 -3.81 -7.46
N ASP A 43 -23.25 -3.38 -6.90
CA ASP A 43 -21.90 -3.82 -7.30
C ASP A 43 -21.31 -4.87 -6.34
N ALA A 44 -22.05 -5.25 -5.30
CA ALA A 44 -21.60 -6.26 -4.34
C ALA A 44 -21.37 -7.63 -5.01
N ARG A 45 -20.30 -8.31 -4.59
CA ARG A 45 -19.93 -9.68 -5.01
C ARG A 45 -19.67 -9.87 -6.51
N ASN A 46 -19.43 -8.78 -7.24
CA ASN A 46 -18.99 -8.80 -8.64
C ASN A 46 -18.22 -7.52 -8.97
N ASN A 47 -17.22 -7.25 -8.13
CA ASN A 47 -16.34 -6.10 -8.25
C ASN A 47 -14.90 -6.53 -7.94
N ARG A 48 -13.97 -5.69 -8.38
CA ARG A 48 -12.58 -5.75 -7.94
C ARG A 48 -12.10 -4.36 -7.54
N VAL A 49 -11.16 -4.31 -6.62
CA VAL A 49 -10.44 -3.11 -6.23
C VAL A 49 -8.98 -3.30 -6.60
N GLU A 50 -8.48 -2.44 -7.47
CA GLU A 50 -7.07 -2.37 -7.83
C GLU A 50 -6.40 -1.34 -6.92
N LEU A 51 -5.45 -1.80 -6.10
CA LEU A 51 -4.70 -0.98 -5.15
C LEU A 51 -3.29 -0.79 -5.68
N ILE A 52 -2.84 0.46 -5.79
CA ILE A 52 -1.47 0.78 -6.22
C ILE A 52 -0.84 1.68 -5.18
N ALA A 53 0.35 1.30 -4.71
CA ALA A 53 1.15 2.08 -3.78
C ALA A 53 2.54 2.33 -4.36
N THR A 54 3.08 3.52 -4.10
CA THR A 54 4.48 3.84 -4.29
C THR A 54 5.05 4.36 -2.99
N VAL A 55 6.18 3.80 -2.54
CA VAL A 55 6.91 4.24 -1.35
C VAL A 55 8.38 4.41 -1.68
N GLY A 56 8.88 5.63 -1.54
CA GLY A 56 10.31 5.94 -1.58
C GLY A 56 10.95 5.62 -0.24
N VAL A 57 12.00 4.80 -0.28
CA VAL A 57 12.74 4.33 0.89
C VAL A 57 14.23 4.56 0.71
N GLU A 58 14.92 4.77 1.82
CA GLU A 58 16.37 4.91 1.91
C GLU A 58 16.93 3.87 2.88
N GLY A 59 17.97 3.14 2.49
CA GLY A 59 18.71 2.26 3.41
C GLY A 59 19.78 3.03 4.17
N ILE A 60 19.79 2.89 5.50
CA ILE A 60 20.68 3.65 6.39
C ILE A 60 21.79 2.77 6.97
N THR A 61 21.48 1.54 7.39
CA THR A 61 22.47 0.62 7.97
C THR A 61 22.18 -0.81 7.59
N GLU A 62 23.24 -1.57 7.25
CA GLU A 62 23.16 -2.94 6.74
C GLU A 62 22.14 -3.09 5.59
N ILE A 63 21.66 -4.30 5.33
CA ILE A 63 20.60 -4.57 4.36
C ILE A 63 19.29 -4.81 5.11
N SER A 64 18.37 -3.86 5.01
CA SER A 64 17.05 -3.97 5.65
C SER A 64 16.11 -4.84 4.82
N GLN A 65 15.46 -5.82 5.45
CA GLN A 65 14.36 -6.57 4.85
C GLN A 65 13.05 -5.86 5.20
N VAL A 66 12.59 -4.99 4.32
CA VAL A 66 11.40 -4.16 4.53
C VAL A 66 10.15 -4.88 4.05
N LEU A 67 9.13 -4.98 4.90
CA LEU A 67 7.86 -5.63 4.60
C LEU A 67 6.73 -4.61 4.52
N PHE A 68 6.15 -4.48 3.33
CA PHE A 68 4.94 -3.70 3.10
C PHE A 68 3.71 -4.60 3.19
N ARG A 69 2.64 -4.10 3.79
CA ARG A 69 1.34 -4.80 3.84
C ARG A 69 0.19 -3.88 3.52
N ILE A 70 -0.83 -4.43 2.89
CA ILE A 70 -2.12 -3.76 2.72
C ILE A 70 -3.16 -4.55 3.50
N PHE A 71 -3.90 -3.83 4.34
CA PHE A 71 -5.04 -4.37 5.07
C PHE A 71 -6.33 -3.78 4.52
N ARG A 72 -7.38 -4.60 4.42
CA ARG A 72 -8.77 -4.16 4.29
C ARG A 72 -9.48 -4.44 5.61
N ASP A 73 -10.03 -3.41 6.24
CA ASP A 73 -10.79 -3.55 7.49
C ASP A 73 -10.04 -4.36 8.57
N ASN A 74 -8.74 -4.09 8.71
CA ASN A 74 -7.79 -4.77 9.59
C ASN A 74 -7.46 -6.24 9.23
N VAL A 75 -7.92 -6.75 8.10
CA VAL A 75 -7.51 -8.06 7.56
C VAL A 75 -6.42 -7.85 6.52
N GLU A 76 -5.27 -8.51 6.69
CA GLU A 76 -4.20 -8.50 5.70
C GLU A 76 -4.70 -9.16 4.40
N ILE A 77 -4.55 -8.47 3.28
CA ILE A 77 -4.95 -8.98 1.96
C ILE A 77 -3.77 -9.08 0.99
N PHE A 78 -2.65 -8.44 1.33
CA PHE A 78 -1.46 -8.39 0.50
C PHE A 78 -0.24 -8.07 1.36
N ASN A 79 0.90 -8.67 1.01
CA ASN A 79 2.20 -8.26 1.49
C ASN A 79 3.27 -8.42 0.39
N THR A 80 4.35 -7.66 0.52
CA THR A 80 5.56 -7.81 -0.29
C THR A 80 6.79 -7.41 0.52
N GLN A 81 7.89 -8.13 0.31
CA GLN A 81 9.17 -7.91 0.99
C GLN A 81 10.22 -7.45 -0.02
N VAL A 82 11.03 -6.47 0.38
CA VAL A 82 12.15 -5.95 -0.42
C VAL A 82 13.39 -5.82 0.44
N GLY A 83 14.55 -6.15 -0.14
CA GLY A 83 15.86 -5.83 0.44
C GLY A 83 16.26 -4.42 0.06
N ILE A 84 16.65 -3.60 1.04
CA ILE A 84 17.11 -2.23 0.86
C ILE A 84 18.54 -2.13 1.35
N GLU A 85 19.47 -1.84 0.44
CA GLU A 85 20.90 -1.70 0.74
C GLU A 85 21.22 -0.32 1.32
N SER A 86 22.32 -0.20 2.07
CA SER A 86 22.76 1.05 2.72
C SER A 86 24.19 1.45 2.32
N THR A 87 24.59 2.69 2.70
CA THR A 87 25.91 3.38 2.73
C THR A 87 26.94 3.13 1.61
N ASP A 88 27.14 1.89 1.19
CA ASP A 88 28.14 1.45 0.21
C ASP A 88 27.52 0.97 -1.12
N SER A 89 26.19 1.12 -1.28
CA SER A 89 25.46 0.71 -2.49
C SER A 89 24.27 1.62 -2.81
N GLU A 90 23.36 1.15 -3.66
CA GLU A 90 22.08 1.75 -4.06
C GLU A 90 21.22 1.99 -2.82
N GLN A 91 21.21 3.22 -2.29
CA GLN A 91 20.52 3.54 -1.04
C GLN A 91 19.05 3.93 -1.25
N PHE A 92 18.72 4.54 -2.38
CA PHE A 92 17.39 5.10 -2.65
C PHE A 92 16.61 4.23 -3.61
N TYR A 93 15.42 3.80 -3.18
CA TYR A 93 14.50 3.01 -4.00
C TYR A 93 13.11 3.61 -4.01
N ALA A 94 12.45 3.59 -5.18
CA ALA A 94 11.03 3.85 -5.31
C ALA A 94 10.28 2.53 -5.54
N GLN A 95 9.68 1.98 -4.49
CA GLN A 95 8.98 0.71 -4.54
C GLN A 95 7.54 0.91 -4.97
N THR A 96 7.16 0.39 -6.13
CA THR A 96 5.76 0.41 -6.61
C THR A 96 5.23 -1.00 -6.69
N PHE A 97 4.07 -1.24 -6.09
CA PHE A 97 3.43 -2.56 -6.06
C PHE A 97 1.91 -2.44 -6.16
N GLN A 98 1.30 -3.53 -6.62
CA GLN A 98 -0.13 -3.62 -6.85
C GLN A 98 -0.73 -4.80 -6.09
N ALA A 99 -1.91 -4.59 -5.51
CA ALA A 99 -2.78 -5.63 -4.99
C ALA A 99 -4.13 -5.60 -5.72
N ILE A 100 -4.74 -6.78 -5.87
CA ILE A 100 -6.08 -6.93 -6.45
C ILE A 100 -6.96 -7.61 -5.40
N ASP A 101 -8.00 -6.90 -4.97
CA ASP A 101 -8.98 -7.39 -4.00
C ASP A 101 -10.32 -7.60 -4.71
N GLN A 102 -11.01 -8.71 -4.46
CA GLN A 102 -12.15 -9.14 -5.26
C GLN A 102 -13.38 -9.45 -4.39
N ASP A 103 -14.55 -9.41 -5.03
CA ASP A 103 -15.83 -9.87 -4.48
C ASP A 103 -16.22 -9.22 -3.14
N LEU A 104 -15.91 -7.93 -3.01
CA LEU A 104 -16.28 -7.14 -1.85
C LEU A 104 -17.79 -7.08 -1.68
N ASN A 105 -18.20 -7.05 -0.42
CA ASN A 105 -19.57 -6.69 -0.04
C ASN A 105 -19.84 -5.21 -0.32
N CYS A 106 -21.11 -4.82 -0.31
CA CYS A 106 -21.45 -3.40 -0.27
C CYS A 106 -21.10 -2.81 1.10
N GLY A 107 -20.73 -1.53 1.12
CA GLY A 107 -20.37 -0.83 2.34
C GLY A 107 -19.18 0.09 2.13
N THR A 108 -18.65 0.60 3.25
CA THR A 108 -17.39 1.35 3.27
C THR A 108 -16.30 0.42 3.77
N HIS A 109 -15.21 0.33 3.01
CA HIS A 109 -14.03 -0.44 3.33
C HIS A 109 -12.85 0.51 3.57
N VAL A 110 -12.08 0.27 4.62
CA VAL A 110 -10.88 1.03 4.92
C VAL A 110 -9.66 0.23 4.50
N TYR A 111 -8.87 0.79 3.60
CA TYR A 111 -7.58 0.25 3.24
C TYR A 111 -6.48 0.98 4.00
N SER A 112 -5.53 0.24 4.56
CA SER A 112 -4.33 0.81 5.17
C SER A 112 -3.07 0.16 4.63
N LEU A 113 -2.12 0.99 4.23
CA LEU A 113 -0.77 0.59 3.87
C LEU A 113 0.14 0.71 5.09
N THR A 114 0.92 -0.34 5.39
CA THR A 114 1.86 -0.35 6.50
C THR A 114 3.24 -0.80 6.07
N VAL A 115 4.26 -0.46 6.88
CA VAL A 115 5.64 -0.90 6.70
C VAL A 115 6.26 -1.30 8.04
N GLU A 116 7.14 -2.31 8.01
CA GLU A 116 8.04 -2.69 9.10
C GLU A 116 9.38 -3.21 8.54
N ASN A 117 10.42 -3.21 9.38
CA ASN A 117 11.71 -3.81 9.07
C ASN A 117 11.86 -5.14 9.82
N LEU A 118 12.15 -6.21 9.08
CA LEU A 118 12.31 -7.56 9.63
C LEU A 118 13.75 -7.86 10.07
N THR A 119 14.72 -7.03 9.69
CA THR A 119 16.14 -7.28 9.97
C THR A 119 16.58 -6.52 11.21
N SER A 120 16.87 -7.26 12.29
CA SER A 120 17.48 -6.69 13.50
C SER A 120 18.86 -6.11 13.20
N GLY A 121 19.14 -4.91 13.70
CA GLY A 121 20.42 -4.21 13.52
C GLY A 121 20.58 -3.50 12.17
N ALA A 122 19.69 -3.73 11.22
CA ALA A 122 19.59 -2.93 10.00
C ALA A 122 18.60 -1.78 10.20
N SER A 123 18.76 -0.68 9.44
CA SER A 123 17.81 0.42 9.46
C SER A 123 17.55 1.00 8.07
N ALA A 124 16.33 1.47 7.87
CA ALA A 124 15.86 2.12 6.66
C ALA A 124 14.79 3.16 7.02
N GLU A 125 14.63 4.15 6.16
CA GLU A 125 13.65 5.23 6.32
C GLU A 125 12.68 5.28 5.15
N VAL A 126 11.46 5.74 5.41
CA VAL A 126 10.60 6.25 4.35
C VAL A 126 11.04 7.68 4.09
N VAL A 127 11.39 7.98 2.84
CA VAL A 127 11.89 9.31 2.42
C VAL A 127 11.03 9.96 1.35
N GLY A 128 10.03 9.24 0.84
CA GLY A 128 9.15 9.71 -0.22
C GLY A 128 9.72 9.50 -1.64
N PRO A 129 8.88 9.52 -2.67
CA PRO A 129 7.45 9.84 -2.63
C PRO A 129 6.61 8.76 -1.93
N LEU A 130 5.46 9.14 -1.39
CA LEU A 130 4.49 8.21 -0.78
C LEU A 130 3.13 8.46 -1.41
N SER A 131 2.62 7.48 -2.14
CA SER A 131 1.29 7.50 -2.73
C SER A 131 0.56 6.17 -2.51
N PHE A 132 -0.77 6.24 -2.38
CA PHE A 132 -1.62 5.07 -2.27
C PHE A 132 -2.98 5.35 -2.90
N SER A 133 -3.43 4.46 -3.77
CA SER A 133 -4.71 4.59 -4.48
C SER A 133 -5.48 3.28 -4.52
N ALA A 134 -6.80 3.39 -4.64
CA ALA A 134 -7.74 2.30 -4.84
C ALA A 134 -8.74 2.67 -5.94
N LEU A 135 -8.87 1.80 -6.94
CA LEU A 135 -9.89 1.89 -7.98
C LEU A 135 -10.84 0.70 -7.89
N ALA A 136 -12.10 0.96 -7.52
CA ALA A 136 -13.14 -0.06 -7.56
C ALA A 136 -13.79 -0.13 -8.95
N ILE A 137 -13.85 -1.33 -9.50
CA ILE A 137 -14.42 -1.61 -10.82
C ILE A 137 -15.49 -2.68 -10.66
N GLY A 138 -16.69 -2.38 -11.14
CA GLY A 138 -17.81 -3.32 -11.18
C GLY A 138 -18.01 -3.88 -12.58
N GLN A 139 -18.65 -5.04 -12.66
CA GLN A 139 -19.18 -5.57 -13.91
C GLN A 139 -20.70 -5.44 -13.95
N GLU A 140 -21.24 -4.97 -15.06
CA GLU A 140 -22.68 -5.04 -15.29
C GLU A 140 -23.14 -6.49 -15.30
N ARG A 141 -24.21 -6.76 -14.55
CA ARG A 141 -24.94 -8.02 -14.69
C ARG A 141 -25.71 -7.95 -16.01
N LYS A 142 -25.40 -8.83 -16.95
CA LYS A 142 -26.30 -9.08 -18.07
C LYS A 142 -27.62 -9.60 -17.47
N CYS A 143 -28.73 -8.90 -17.72
CA CYS A 143 -30.04 -9.47 -17.43
C CYS A 143 -30.19 -10.72 -18.30
N CYS A 144 -30.39 -11.88 -17.67
CA CYS A 144 -30.84 -13.09 -18.34
C CYS A 144 -32.36 -13.00 -18.55
#